data_AF-A0A1R3FZW7-F1
#
_entry.id   AF-A0A1R3FZW7-F1
#
_cell.length_a   1.000
_cell.length_b   1.000
_cell.length_c   1.000
_cell.angle_alpha   90.00
_cell.angle_beta   90.00
_cell.angle_gamma   90.00
#
_symmetry.space_group_name_H-M   'P 1'
#
loop_
_entity.id
_entity.type
_entity.pdbx_description
1 polymer ?
#
loop_
_entity_poly.entity_id
_entity_poly.type
_entity_poly.pdbx_seq_one_letter_code
_entity_poly.pdbx_strand_id
1 'polypeptide(L)' 'MAPAQIDAVTMDAIEWWSTYGSETPKLMEVAKIVLSQPISSSSTERAWNTYSYIHNVKRNRLNCTRADKLVFIHSNIRLL' A
#
# COMPACT_ATOMS: atom_id res chain seq x y z
N MET A 1 -15.72 -28.52 -6.44
CA MET A 1 -14.61 -27.59 -6.12
C MET A 1 -14.82 -27.13 -4.69
N ALA A 2 -13.78 -27.10 -3.86
CA ALA A 2 -13.93 -26.69 -2.46
C ALA A 2 -14.36 -25.21 -2.38
N PRO A 3 -15.14 -24.78 -1.37
CA PRO A 3 -15.62 -23.39 -1.26
C PRO A 3 -14.46 -22.39 -1.29
N ALA A 4 -13.36 -22.70 -0.58
CA ALA A 4 -12.14 -21.89 -0.60
C ALA A 4 -11.55 -21.67 -2.00
N GLN A 5 -11.68 -22.64 -2.92
CA GLN A 5 -11.15 -22.50 -4.28
C GLN A 5 -12.02 -21.60 -5.17
N ILE A 6 -13.33 -21.60 -4.95
CA ILE A 6 -14.26 -20.72 -5.68
C ILE A 6 -14.06 -19.29 -5.17
N ASP A 7 -14.00 -19.13 -3.85
CA ASP A 7 -13.85 -17.85 -3.17
C ASP A 7 -12.50 -17.18 -3.47
N ALA A 8 -11.46 -17.96 -3.77
CA ALA A 8 -10.14 -17.43 -4.14
C ALA A 8 -10.18 -16.60 -5.43
N VAL A 9 -11.21 -16.78 -6.27
CA VAL A 9 -11.36 -16.07 -7.54
C VAL A 9 -12.37 -14.92 -7.43
N THR A 10 -13.32 -15.02 -6.50
CA THR A 10 -14.45 -14.08 -6.38
C THR A 10 -14.28 -13.06 -5.26
N MET A 11 -13.51 -13.36 -4.22
CA MET A 11 -13.30 -12.49 -3.07
C MET A 11 -12.06 -11.60 -3.22
N ASP A 12 -12.01 -10.52 -2.44
CA ASP A 12 -10.75 -9.80 -2.23
C ASP A 12 -9.70 -10.72 -1.60
N ALA A 13 -8.45 -10.62 -2.06
CA ALA A 13 -7.40 -11.52 -1.65
C ALA A 13 -7.08 -11.43 -0.14
N ILE A 14 -7.17 -10.23 0.46
CA ILE A 14 -6.94 -10.03 1.90
C ILE A 14 -8.10 -10.62 2.71
N GLU A 15 -9.33 -10.47 2.21
CA GLU A 15 -10.52 -11.07 2.82
C GLU A 15 -10.45 -12.61 2.77
N TRP A 16 -10.05 -13.17 1.63
CA TRP A 16 -9.85 -14.62 1.49
C TRP A 16 -8.86 -15.18 2.51
N TRP A 17 -7.69 -14.54 2.65
CA TRP A 17 -6.69 -14.93 3.65
C TRP A 17 -7.20 -14.76 5.09
N SER A 18 -8.06 -13.78 5.34
CA SER A 18 -8.66 -13.58 6.67
C SER A 18 -9.72 -14.64 7.01
N THR A 19 -10.42 -15.17 6.00
CA THR A 19 -11.44 -16.22 6.16
C THR A 19 -10.84 -17.62 6.24
N TYR A 20 -9.86 -17.94 5.38
CA TYR A 20 -9.34 -19.30 5.22
C TYR A 20 -7.93 -19.51 5.78
N GLY A 21 -7.20 -18.45 6.12
CA GLY A 21 -5.80 -18.52 6.55
C GLY A 21 -5.55 -18.91 8.00
N SER A 22 -6.60 -19.17 8.79
CA SER A 22 -6.50 -19.45 10.23
C SER A 22 -5.68 -20.70 10.57
N GLU A 23 -5.69 -21.69 9.68
CA GLU A 23 -4.88 -22.92 9.81
C GLU A 23 -3.38 -22.68 9.55
N THR A 24 -3.02 -21.56 8.91
CA THR A 24 -1.64 -21.20 8.57
C THR A 24 -1.32 -19.74 8.95
N PRO A 25 -1.35 -19.40 10.26
CA PRO A 25 -1.34 -18.01 10.72
C PRO A 25 -0.10 -17.22 10.26
N LYS A 26 1.07 -17.86 10.24
CA LYS A 26 2.32 -17.23 9.79
C LYS A 26 2.32 -16.93 8.29
N LEU A 27 1.72 -17.82 7.48
CA LEU A 27 1.60 -17.62 6.04
C LEU A 27 0.56 -16.53 5.73
N MET A 28 -0.57 -16.56 6.44
CA MET A 28 -1.60 -15.54 6.37
C MET A 28 -1.04 -14.13 6.65
N GLU A 29 -0.22 -13.96 7.69
CA GLU A 29 0.41 -12.67 7.98
C GLU A 29 1.29 -12.17 6.83
N VAL A 30 2.17 -13.04 6.32
CA VAL A 30 3.05 -12.69 5.18
C VAL A 30 2.23 -12.35 3.94
N ALA A 31 1.20 -13.15 3.64
CA ALA A 31 0.35 -12.92 2.49
C ALA A 31 -0.37 -11.57 2.58
N LYS A 32 -0.92 -11.22 3.75
CA LYS A 32 -1.57 -9.92 3.95
C LYS A 32 -0.58 -8.76 3.79
N ILE A 33 0.66 -8.90 4.26
CA ILE A 33 1.70 -7.88 4.04
C ILE A 33 1.97 -7.71 2.54
N VAL A 34 2.21 -8.80 1.82
CA VAL A 34 2.51 -8.76 0.38
C VAL A 34 1.34 -8.15 -0.41
N LEU A 35 0.11 -8.57 -0.12
CA LEU A 35 -1.09 -8.07 -0.79
C LEU A 35 -1.39 -6.60 -0.49
N SER A 36 -0.93 -6.08 0.65
CA SER A 36 -1.04 -4.65 0.98
C SER A 36 -0.01 -3.77 0.28
N GLN A 37 1.00 -4.35 -0.39
CA GLN A 37 2.02 -3.57 -1.08
C GLN A 37 1.49 -3.01 -2.40
N PRO A 38 1.83 -1.75 -2.74
CA PRO A 38 1.57 -1.22 -4.06
C PRO A 38 2.32 -2.03 -5.14
N ILE A 39 1.59 -2.54 -6.14
CA ILE A 39 2.15 -3.42 -7.18
C ILE A 39 2.61 -2.63 -8.43
N SER A 40 2.21 -1.36 -8.57
CA SER A 40 2.47 -0.57 -9.78
C SER A 40 3.52 0.54 -9.58
N SER A 41 4.37 0.76 -10.60
CA SER A 41 5.25 1.93 -10.65
C SER A 41 4.47 3.24 -10.56
N SER A 42 3.25 3.28 -11.09
CA SER A 42 2.37 4.45 -11.05
C SER A 42 1.99 4.89 -9.64
N SER A 43 1.95 3.98 -8.66
CA SER A 43 1.74 4.33 -7.26
C SER A 43 2.95 5.10 -6.69
N THR A 44 4.15 4.66 -7.02
CA THR A 44 5.42 5.30 -6.70
C THR A 44 5.57 6.63 -7.45
N GLU A 45 5.19 6.71 -8.72
CA GLU A 45 5.19 7.94 -9.52
C GLU A 45 4.28 9.02 -8.91
N ARG A 46 3.12 8.66 -8.35
CA ARG A 46 2.25 9.61 -7.62
C ARG A 46 2.95 10.18 -6.38
N ALA A 47 3.66 9.35 -5.62
CA ALA A 47 4.46 9.80 -4.47
C ALA A 47 5.60 10.74 -4.92
N TRP A 48 6.29 10.41 -6.01
CA TRP A 48 7.35 11.26 -6.57
C TRP A 48 6.83 12.58 -7.15
N ASN A 49 5.67 12.59 -7.78
CA ASN A 49 5.05 13.81 -8.25
C ASN A 49 4.69 14.74 -7.08
N THR A 50 4.18 14.18 -5.98
CA THR A 50 3.94 14.90 -4.72
C THR A 50 5.25 15.46 -4.15
N TYR A 51 6.32 14.66 -4.16
CA TYR A 51 7.64 15.09 -3.71
C TYR A 51 8.16 16.27 -4.53
N SER A 52 8.06 16.18 -5.85
CA SER A 52 8.40 17.27 -6.79
C SER A 52 7.57 18.52 -6.52
N TYR A 53 6.27 18.38 -6.29
CA TYR A 53 5.38 19.50 -5.94
C TYR A 53 5.83 20.18 -4.64
N ILE A 54 6.12 19.42 -3.58
CA ILE A 54 6.54 19.96 -2.27
C ILE A 54 7.84 20.76 -2.36
N HIS A 55 8.80 20.31 -3.17
CA HIS A 55 10.06 21.03 -3.39
C HIS A 55 9.89 22.25 -4.32
N ASN A 56 9.19 22.08 -5.44
CA ASN A 56 9.18 23.07 -6.51
C ASN A 56 8.16 24.19 -6.30
N VAL A 57 6.96 23.90 -5.80
CA VAL A 57 5.87 24.90 -5.75
C VAL A 57 6.16 26.06 -4.79
N LYS A 58 7.01 25.84 -3.79
CA LYS A 58 7.42 26.92 -2.88
C LYS A 58 8.89 27.35 -3.00
N ARG A 59 9.68 26.76 -3.92
CA ARG A 59 11.17 26.87 -3.91
C ARG A 59 11.73 26.72 -2.49
N ASN A 60 11.19 25.76 -1.75
CA ASN A 60 11.54 25.61 -0.35
C ASN A 60 12.86 24.85 -0.24
N ARG A 61 13.83 25.39 0.49
CA ARG A 61 15.08 24.70 0.85
C ARG A 61 14.84 23.65 1.95
N LEU A 62 13.81 22.82 1.79
CA LEU A 62 13.54 21.73 2.71
C LEU A 62 14.64 20.67 2.57
N ASN A 63 15.15 20.21 3.70
CA ASN A 63 16.02 19.03 3.70
C ASN A 63 15.21 17.80 3.27
N CYS A 64 15.88 16.80 2.69
CA CYS A 64 15.23 15.60 2.18
C CYS A 64 14.35 14.93 3.24
N THR A 65 14.85 14.82 4.48
CA THR A 65 14.11 14.21 5.60
C THR A 65 12.77 14.88 5.90
N ARG A 66 12.67 16.21 5.80
CA ARG A 66 11.41 16.93 6.00
C ARG A 66 10.48 16.74 4.80
N ALA A 67 11.01 16.73 3.58
CA ALA A 67 10.21 16.46 2.39
C ALA A 67 9.63 15.04 2.41
N ASP A 68 10.41 14.04 2.82
CA ASP A 68 9.96 12.64 2.97
C ASP A 68 8.80 12.53 3.96
N LYS A 69 8.92 13.19 5.12
CA LYS A 69 7.85 13.23 6.13
C LYS A 69 6.58 13.89 5.60
N LEU A 70 6.70 14.96 4.82
CA LEU A 70 5.55 15.65 4.23
C LEU A 70 4.86 14.79 3.15
N VAL A 71 5.63 14.09 2.31
CA VAL A 71 5.07 13.12 1.36
C VAL A 71 4.37 11.99 2.09
N PHE A 72 4.98 11.44 3.14
CA PHE A 72 4.35 10.40 3.95
C PHE A 72 3.01 10.88 4.51
N ILE A 73 2.96 12.04 5.16
CA ILE A 73 1.71 12.61 5.70
C ILE A 73 0.68 12.83 4.58
N HIS A 74 1.07 13.43 3.46
CA HIS A 74 0.17 13.70 2.34
C HIS A 74 -0.41 12.42 1.72
N SER A 75 0.39 11.37 1.57
CA SER A 75 -0.07 10.07 1.06
C SER A 75 -1.02 9.40 2.03
N ASN A 76 -0.70 9.37 3.33
CA ASN A 76 -1.54 8.72 4.35
C ASN A 76 -2.88 9.45 4.56
N ILE A 77 -2.91 10.79 4.53
CA ILE A 77 -4.17 11.56 4.62
C ILE A 77 -5.13 11.22 3.47
N ARG A 78 -4.63 10.78 2.31
CA ARG A 78 -5.46 10.39 1.16
C ARG A 78 -5.86 8.92 1.14
N LEU A 79 -5.33 8.12 2.06
CA LEU A 79 -5.68 6.71 2.24
C LEU A 79 -6.70 6.50 3.38
N LEU A 80 -6.82 7.49 4.28
CA LEU A 80 -7.87 7.61 5.29
C LEU A 80 -9.10 8.29 4.70
#